data_AF-A0A643C702-F1
#
_entry.id   AF-A0A643C702-F1
#
_cell.length_a   1.000
_cell.length_b   1.000
_cell.length_c   1.000
_cell.angle_alpha   90.00
_cell.angle_beta   90.00
_cell.angle_gamma   90.00
#
_symmetry.space_group_name_H-M   'P 1'
#
loop_
_entity.id
_entity.type
_entity.pdbx_description
1 polymer ?
#
loop_
_entity_poly.entity_id
_entity_poly.type
_entity_poly.pdbx_seq_one_letter_code
_entity_poly.pdbx_strand_id
1 'polypeptide(L)'
;MVVTFVPVNFTTEVKSVEMHHEALSKALPGDNVGFIVKKVPVKDVHHGNMAGDSKNDPPLEAAGFTAQVTILNHPGQIGAGYVPVLDCHTAHIACQVC
;
A
#
# COMPACT_ATOMS: atom_id res chain seq x y z
N MET A 1 2.13 1.35 -19.11
CA MET A 1 2.75 0.70 -17.94
C MET A 1 1.79 -0.36 -17.42
N VAL A 2 2.28 -1.50 -16.92
CA VAL A 2 1.44 -2.53 -16.27
C VAL A 2 1.75 -2.49 -14.78
N VAL A 3 0.71 -2.44 -13.95
CA VAL A 3 0.81 -2.31 -12.49
C VAL A 3 0.16 -3.50 -11.82
N THR A 4 0.75 -3.94 -10.70
CA THR A 4 0.21 -4.96 -9.79
C THR A 4 -0.23 -4.27 -8.51
N PHE A 5 -1.44 -4.60 -8.05
CA PHE A 5 -2.02 -4.20 -6.78
C PHE A 5 -1.89 -5.35 -5.77
N VAL A 6 -1.40 -5.05 -4.58
CA VAL A 6 -1.34 -5.98 -3.43
C VAL A 6 -2.08 -5.39 -2.22
N PRO A 7 -2.65 -6.24 -1.33
CA PRO A 7 -2.60 -7.71 -1.30
C PRO A 7 -3.62 -8.41 -2.21
N VAL A 8 -4.44 -7.66 -2.96
CA VAL A 8 -5.51 -8.23 -3.82
C VAL A 8 -4.99 -8.98 -5.05
N ASN A 9 -3.67 -8.97 -5.29
CA ASN A 9 -2.96 -9.70 -6.34
C ASN A 9 -3.56 -9.52 -7.73
N PHE A 10 -3.85 -8.26 -8.07
CA PHE A 10 -4.48 -7.89 -9.33
C PHE A 10 -3.52 -7.11 -10.23
N THR A 11 -3.37 -7.50 -11.50
CA THR A 11 -2.47 -6.84 -12.45
C THR A 11 -3.24 -6.23 -13.63
N THR A 12 -2.94 -4.99 -13.98
CA THR A 12 -3.62 -4.27 -15.08
C THR A 12 -2.77 -3.18 -15.73
N GLU A 13 -3.23 -2.69 -16.86
CA GLU A 13 -2.60 -1.61 -17.62
C GLU A 13 -3.11 -0.23 -17.17
N VAL A 14 -2.18 0.68 -16.89
CA VAL A 14 -2.45 2.11 -16.65
C VAL A 14 -2.71 2.80 -17.98
N LYS A 15 -3.79 3.60 -18.04
CA LYS A 15 -4.22 4.35 -19.23
C LYS A 15 -3.78 5.80 -19.24
N SER A 16 -3.96 6.48 -18.13
CA SER A 16 -3.55 7.88 -17.96
C SER A 16 -3.17 8.12 -16.51
N VAL A 17 -2.39 9.18 -16.30
CA VAL A 17 -2.02 9.71 -14.99
C VAL A 17 -2.41 11.18 -14.98
N GLU A 18 -3.01 11.63 -13.90
CA GLU A 18 -3.52 12.99 -13.74
C GLU A 18 -3.14 13.54 -12.36
N MET A 19 -2.82 14.82 -12.31
CA MET A 19 -2.55 15.57 -11.08
C MET A 19 -3.23 16.93 -11.18
N HIS A 20 -4.04 17.29 -10.18
CA HIS A 20 -4.74 18.57 -10.14
C HIS A 20 -5.51 18.91 -11.45
N HIS A 21 -6.21 17.92 -12.03
CA HIS A 21 -6.95 18.03 -13.29
C HIS A 21 -6.11 18.23 -14.56
N GLU A 22 -4.80 18.01 -14.49
CA GLU A 22 -3.91 18.03 -15.65
C GLU A 22 -3.34 16.63 -15.92
N ALA A 23 -3.31 16.25 -17.20
CA ALA A 23 -2.73 14.99 -17.63
C ALA A 23 -1.20 15.07 -17.57
N LEU A 24 -0.59 14.05 -16.96
CA LEU A 24 0.86 13.92 -16.85
C LEU A 24 1.39 12.84 -17.78
N SER A 25 2.55 13.08 -18.39
CA SER A 25 3.28 12.07 -19.16
C SER A 25 4.01 11.07 -18.26
N LYS A 26 4.39 11.50 -17.05
CA LYS A 26 5.00 10.70 -16.00
C LYS A 26 4.72 11.32 -14.63
N ALA A 27 4.60 10.47 -13.62
CA ALA A 27 4.65 10.87 -12.22
C ALA A 27 6.06 10.62 -11.67
N LEU A 28 6.53 11.49 -10.78
CA LEU A 28 7.80 11.39 -10.08
C LEU A 28 7.58 11.15 -8.58
N PRO A 29 8.59 10.65 -7.83
CA PRO A 29 8.49 10.52 -6.39
C PRO A 29 8.13 11.84 -5.72
N GLY A 30 7.05 11.83 -4.93
CA GLY A 30 6.50 13.03 -4.26
C GLY A 30 5.21 13.56 -4.88
N ASP A 31 4.87 13.18 -6.12
CA ASP A 31 3.64 13.60 -6.77
C ASP A 31 2.42 12.88 -6.19
N ASN A 32 1.36 13.63 -5.86
CA ASN A 32 0.06 13.07 -5.52
C ASN A 32 -0.80 12.98 -6.78
N VAL A 33 -0.91 11.77 -7.34
CA VAL A 33 -1.57 11.55 -8.63
C VAL A 33 -2.76 10.62 -8.52
N GLY A 34 -3.75 10.84 -9.38
CA GLY A 34 -4.71 9.82 -9.78
C GLY A 34 -4.21 9.13 -11.04
N PHE A 35 -4.41 7.82 -11.18
CA PHE A 35 -4.16 7.13 -12.44
C PHE A 35 -5.31 6.21 -12.79
N ILE A 36 -5.64 6.14 -14.07
CA ILE A 36 -6.78 5.38 -14.57
C ILE A 36 -6.30 4.01 -15.01
N VAL A 37 -6.95 2.95 -14.53
CA VAL A 37 -6.68 1.55 -14.90
C VAL A 37 -7.89 0.90 -15.54
N LYS A 38 -7.68 -0.10 -16.40
CA LYS A 38 -8.79 -0.85 -17.00
C LYS A 38 -9.16 -2.08 -16.17
N LYS A 39 -10.44 -2.48 -16.25
CA LYS A 39 -10.95 -3.79 -15.79
C LYS A 39 -10.73 -4.07 -14.29
N VAL A 40 -10.66 -3.03 -13.45
CA VAL A 40 -10.66 -3.14 -11.99
C VAL A 40 -12.04 -2.71 -11.47
N PRO A 41 -12.79 -3.58 -10.80
CA PRO A 41 -13.95 -3.15 -10.03
C PRO A 41 -13.50 -2.27 -8.85
N VAL A 42 -14.15 -1.12 -8.65
CA VAL A 42 -13.81 -0.18 -7.55
C VAL A 42 -13.82 -0.85 -6.18
N LYS A 43 -14.71 -1.82 -5.98
CA LYS A 43 -14.85 -2.60 -4.74
C LYS A 43 -13.68 -3.57 -4.47
N ASP A 44 -12.77 -3.76 -5.42
CA ASP A 44 -11.67 -4.72 -5.28
C ASP A 44 -10.34 -4.02 -4.95
N VAL A 45 -10.30 -2.68 -4.96
CA VAL A 45 -9.13 -1.88 -4.57
C VAL A 45 -9.52 -0.89 -3.50
N HIS A 46 -8.78 -0.89 -2.41
CA HIS A 46 -9.08 -0.13 -1.20
C HIS A 46 -7.91 0.75 -0.77
N HIS A 47 -8.20 1.74 0.07
CA HIS A 47 -7.17 2.48 0.79
C HIS A 47 -6.27 1.50 1.57
N GLY A 48 -4.95 1.70 1.49
CA GLY A 48 -3.97 0.77 2.06
C GLY A 48 -3.45 -0.30 1.10
N ASN A 49 -4.06 -0.47 -0.09
CA ASN A 49 -3.45 -1.29 -1.15
C ASN A 49 -2.26 -0.57 -1.77
N MET A 50 -1.26 -1.34 -2.18
CA MET A 50 -0.05 -0.84 -2.84
C MET A 50 -0.09 -1.18 -4.32
N ALA A 51 0.27 -0.21 -5.16
CA ALA A 51 0.41 -0.42 -6.60
C ALA A 51 1.88 -0.24 -7.00
N GLY A 52 2.42 -1.16 -7.80
CA GLY A 52 3.79 -1.07 -8.33
C GLY A 52 3.92 -1.67 -9.72
N ASP A 53 5.03 -1.42 -10.41
CA ASP A 53 5.27 -1.94 -11.76
C ASP A 53 5.33 -3.47 -11.73
N SER A 54 4.51 -4.14 -12.55
CA SER A 54 4.47 -5.59 -12.59
C SER A 54 5.78 -6.23 -13.08
N LYS A 55 6.66 -5.46 -13.71
CA LYS A 55 7.90 -5.94 -14.35
C LYS A 55 9.17 -5.48 -13.64
N ASN A 56 9.06 -4.61 -12.64
CA ASN A 56 10.22 -4.05 -11.94
C ASN A 56 10.00 -4.11 -10.44
N ASP A 57 10.41 -5.22 -9.84
CA ASP A 57 10.24 -5.53 -8.40
C ASP A 57 8.80 -5.27 -7.92
N PRO A 58 7.81 -6.04 -8.42
CA PRO A 58 6.42 -5.83 -8.06
C PRO A 58 6.22 -5.99 -6.55
N PRO A 59 5.34 -5.21 -5.92
CA PRO A 59 5.07 -5.33 -4.50
C PRO A 59 4.46 -6.70 -4.20
N LEU A 60 4.71 -7.20 -2.99
CA LEU A 60 4.25 -8.50 -2.52
C LEU A 60 3.49 -8.36 -1.19
N GLU A 61 2.56 -9.28 -0.95
CA GLU A 61 1.91 -9.40 0.36
C GLU A 61 2.91 -9.89 1.41
N ALA A 62 2.89 -9.26 2.60
CA ALA A 62 3.75 -9.62 3.70
C ALA A 62 3.00 -10.54 4.68
N ALA A 63 3.49 -11.77 4.88
CA ALA A 63 3.00 -12.66 5.92
C ALA A 63 3.41 -12.21 7.34
N GLY A 64 4.49 -11.44 7.44
CA GLY A 64 5.04 -10.89 8.67
C GLY A 64 6.34 -10.14 8.35
N PHE A 65 6.80 -9.33 9.30
CA PHE A 65 8.04 -8.58 9.16
C PHE A 65 8.68 -8.36 10.53
N THR A 66 10.01 -8.23 10.55
CA THR A 66 10.75 -7.82 11.72
C THR A 66 10.99 -6.31 11.64
N ALA A 67 10.67 -5.59 12.72
CA ALA A 67 10.93 -4.16 12.81
C ALA A 67 11.57 -3.82 14.16
N GLN A 68 12.40 -2.78 14.15
CA GLN A 68 12.83 -2.15 15.38
C GLN A 68 11.75 -1.19 15.86
N VAL A 69 11.35 -1.31 17.11
CA VAL A 69 10.32 -0.48 17.72
C VAL A 69 10.88 0.33 18.88
N THR A 70 10.39 1.56 19.04
CA THR A 70 10.61 2.36 20.25
C THR A 70 9.27 2.51 20.94
N ILE A 71 9.19 2.07 22.20
CA ILE A 71 7.96 2.15 22.98
C ILE A 71 7.89 3.54 23.63
N LEU A 72 6.81 4.27 23.34
CA LEU A 72 6.51 5.56 23.97
C LEU A 72 5.90 5.36 25.36
N ASN A 73 5.54 6.45 26.04
CA ASN A 73 4.91 6.38 27.36
C ASN A 73 3.58 5.62 27.29
N HIS A 74 3.58 4.36 27.73
CA HIS A 74 2.45 3.44 27.67
C HIS A 74 2.22 2.84 29.07
N PRO A 75 0.99 2.90 29.61
CA PRO A 75 0.72 2.48 31.00
C PRO A 75 0.74 0.96 31.20
N GLY A 76 0.71 0.18 30.12
CA GLY A 76 0.68 -1.27 30.16
C GLY A 76 1.99 -1.93 29.69
N GLN A 77 2.02 -3.24 29.76
CA GLN A 77 3.11 -4.07 29.24
C GLN A 77 2.77 -4.56 27.83
N ILE A 78 3.78 -4.68 26.98
CA ILE A 78 3.68 -5.26 25.65
C ILE A 78 4.46 -6.57 25.64
N GLY A 79 3.81 -7.65 25.22
CA GLY A 79 4.42 -8.98 25.12
C GLY A 79 3.94 -9.72 23.87
N ALA A 80 4.45 -10.93 23.67
CA ALA A 80 4.02 -11.80 22.59
C ALA A 80 2.49 -12.03 22.64
N GLY A 81 1.84 -11.92 21.49
CA GLY A 81 0.38 -11.96 21.37
C GLY A 81 -0.32 -10.61 21.48
N TYR A 82 0.38 -9.51 21.77
CA TYR A 82 -0.23 -8.17 21.72
C TYR A 82 -0.62 -7.83 20.27
N VAL A 83 -1.85 -7.36 20.04
CA VAL A 83 -2.40 -7.08 18.70
C VAL A 83 -2.79 -5.60 18.56
N PRO A 84 -1.80 -4.67 18.46
CA PRO A 84 -2.08 -3.27 18.17
C PRO A 84 -2.49 -3.07 16.71
N VAL A 85 -3.08 -1.91 16.42
CA VAL A 85 -3.21 -1.42 15.05
C VAL A 85 -1.93 -0.70 14.65
N LEU A 86 -1.42 -1.04 13.46
CA LEU A 86 -0.26 -0.41 12.85
C LEU A 86 -0.72 0.46 11.68
N ASP A 87 -0.31 1.72 11.71
CA ASP A 87 -0.36 2.61 10.58
C ASP A 87 0.96 2.51 9.80
N CYS A 88 0.89 2.08 8.54
CA CYS A 88 2.05 1.99 7.65
C CYS A 88 1.67 2.54 6.28
N HIS A 89 2.28 3.66 5.89
CA HIS A 89 1.87 4.44 4.71
C HIS A 89 0.38 4.80 4.80
N THR A 90 -0.44 4.26 3.89
CA THR A 90 -1.90 4.43 3.88
C THR A 90 -2.64 3.21 4.44
N ALA A 91 -1.93 2.18 4.89
CA ALA A 91 -2.54 0.99 5.48
C ALA A 91 -2.77 1.19 6.98
N HIS A 92 -3.92 0.73 7.46
CA HIS A 92 -4.35 0.75 8.86
C HIS A 92 -4.83 -0.65 9.24
N ILE A 93 -3.97 -1.47 9.84
CA ILE A 93 -4.18 -2.92 9.99
C ILE A 93 -3.75 -3.38 11.38
N ALA A 94 -4.54 -4.25 12.01
CA ALA A 94 -4.17 -4.93 13.24
C ALA A 94 -3.06 -5.96 12.97
N CYS A 95 -1.94 -5.90 13.70
CA CYS A 95 -0.86 -6.86 13.57
C CYS A 95 -0.51 -7.46 14.93
N GLN A 96 -0.28 -8.76 14.97
CA GLN A 96 0.15 -9.45 16.18
C GLN A 96 1.66 -9.35 16.35
N VAL A 97 2.11 -9.01 17.56
CA VAL A 97 3.51 -9.14 17.97
C VAL A 97 3.79 -10.62 18.24
N CYS A 98 4.65 -11.21 17.41
CA CYS A 98 5.07 -12.61 17.52
C CYS A 98 6.29 -12.78 18.43
#